data_AF-A0A7W1JQ71-F1
#
_entry.id   AF-A0A7W1JQ71-F1
#
_cell.length_a   1.000
_cell.length_b   1.000
_cell.length_c   1.000
_cell.angle_alpha   90.00
_cell.angle_beta   90.00
_cell.angle_gamma   90.00
#
_symmetry.space_group_name_H-M   'P 1'
#
loop_
_entity.id
_entity.type
_entity.pdbx_description
1 polymer ?
#
loop_
_entity_poly.entity_id
_entity_poly.type
_entity_poly.pdbx_seq_one_letter_code
_entity_poly.pdbx_strand_id
1 'polypeptide(L)'
;MSDVFAELVGSLISAEFIDGGRIAQLWVSDPDMPDEREEFQFSLGSVLFADEDSSDYLPGTFLVGVRTGKDDPWVVSRNEEARLVEENDDLTSISFEYDLPLVPDLKATGRFYERKGPLPVVVWELSLRNASFRSLEIGELGFPFALNNFCEGFGPGDDETSRLWASRAYVHKFIGGGASYIFGQRMTGNGPGLLICPGRETAWEFYHHAQSSLRSEHLWEGVPIVYVHSRASIEREGWPAWKNGHSSRTLNPGETMVAETLFAPAVTGATDRLSRALVALKKPAIRIFPAAVAPYNVGASIEVASPGPVEFDCGESAQMETDSDESGGFAFLKASQPGEVRLDIKPSGEPPSSIHLNFIQEIETLIKARAGFIAERGGQLADYLFLAEKNAIYPVASEIEKLESFVDDELFAKMQNPGTLAVAQEIDRQTGMGANFGNSVAHAVVLNLHLAMFRIASTYGGAARSAEEYLRFAYGTAEAMFREASRFGSSRTGSLGIDGSMEVCSELGELGRHDEQKRLFERISNYAELLMDRQLPWGVEAATDTSPFAEAFLYAGINDEARQAAILQRAYAARSLAPSWWWYGSDKRIEREAADNGEACLAWPTVANSRLFFTMLRRDYSQ
;
A
#
# COMPACT_ATOMS: atom_id res chain seq x y z
N MET A 1 -24.82 17.93 -9.28
CA MET A 1 -23.77 18.68 -9.98
C MET A 1 -23.81 20.08 -9.40
N SER A 2 -22.88 20.38 -8.51
CA SER A 2 -22.54 21.77 -8.19
C SER A 2 -22.06 22.43 -9.49
N ASP A 3 -22.56 23.62 -9.81
CA ASP A 3 -22.16 24.34 -11.01
C ASP A 3 -20.66 24.69 -10.91
N VAL A 4 -19.94 24.58 -12.04
CA VAL A 4 -18.52 24.98 -12.12
C VAL A 4 -18.44 26.48 -11.84
N PHE A 5 -17.65 26.83 -10.83
CA PHE A 5 -17.53 28.19 -10.32
C PHE A 5 -16.36 28.95 -10.96
N ALA A 6 -15.25 28.25 -11.22
CA ALA A 6 -14.04 28.81 -11.84
C ALA A 6 -13.12 27.70 -12.35
N GLU A 7 -12.12 28.05 -13.19
CA GLU A 7 -11.24 27.07 -13.83
C GLU A 7 -9.76 27.52 -13.79
N LEU A 8 -8.86 26.53 -13.68
CA LEU A 8 -7.43 26.72 -13.89
C LEU A 8 -6.96 25.75 -14.98
N VAL A 9 -6.32 26.30 -16.02
CA VAL A 9 -5.79 25.53 -17.15
C VAL A 9 -4.27 25.71 -17.22
N GLY A 10 -3.55 24.79 -16.59
CA GLY A 10 -2.10 24.70 -16.69
C GLY A 10 -1.65 23.88 -17.90
N SER A 11 -0.33 23.80 -18.08
CA SER A 11 0.30 23.05 -19.18
C SER A 11 0.08 21.54 -19.07
N LEU A 12 0.11 21.02 -17.83
CA LEU A 12 0.00 19.58 -17.55
C LEU A 12 -1.09 19.23 -16.54
N ILE A 13 -1.72 20.23 -15.91
CA ILE A 13 -2.76 20.03 -14.91
C ILE A 13 -3.88 21.03 -15.19
N SER A 14 -5.10 20.52 -15.26
CA SER A 14 -6.31 21.33 -15.35
C SER A 14 -7.20 21.03 -14.16
N ALA A 15 -7.84 22.07 -13.63
CA ALA A 15 -8.70 21.97 -12.46
C ALA A 15 -9.97 22.81 -12.64
N GLU A 16 -11.11 22.25 -12.25
CA GLU A 16 -12.38 22.96 -12.12
C GLU A 16 -12.77 23.07 -10.65
N PHE A 17 -13.18 24.28 -10.26
CA PHE A 17 -13.51 24.62 -8.89
C PHE A 17 -15.03 24.68 -8.71
N ILE A 18 -15.48 24.23 -7.54
CA ILE A 18 -16.86 24.41 -7.06
C ILE A 18 -16.89 25.44 -5.93
N ASP A 19 -18.10 25.78 -5.49
CA ASP A 19 -18.34 26.60 -4.30
C ASP A 19 -17.47 26.11 -3.12
N GLY A 20 -16.88 27.05 -2.37
CA GLY A 20 -15.88 26.76 -1.33
C GLY A 20 -14.43 26.76 -1.83
N GLY A 21 -14.19 26.96 -3.14
CA GLY A 21 -12.84 27.04 -3.71
C GLY A 21 -12.14 25.68 -3.74
N ARG A 22 -12.92 24.62 -3.97
CA ARG A 22 -12.49 23.21 -3.93
C ARG A 22 -12.42 22.64 -5.35
N ILE A 23 -11.43 21.81 -5.63
CA ILE A 23 -11.18 21.21 -6.94
C ILE A 23 -12.05 19.97 -7.11
N ALA A 24 -13.21 20.12 -7.75
CA ALA A 24 -14.13 19.02 -8.03
C ALA A 24 -13.67 18.17 -9.20
N GLN A 25 -12.98 18.77 -10.18
CA GLN A 25 -12.39 18.04 -11.29
C GLN A 25 -10.90 18.36 -11.40
N LEU A 26 -10.07 17.32 -11.45
CA LEU A 26 -8.61 17.41 -11.51
C LEU A 26 -8.08 16.39 -12.53
N TRP A 27 -7.55 16.91 -13.63
CA TRP A 27 -6.91 16.10 -14.67
C TRP A 27 -5.43 16.40 -14.76
N VAL A 28 -4.68 15.38 -15.13
CA VAL A 28 -3.23 15.42 -15.27
C VAL A 28 -2.87 14.86 -16.64
N SER A 29 -2.05 15.58 -17.40
CA SER A 29 -1.51 15.14 -18.68
C SER A 29 -0.13 14.51 -18.52
N ASP A 30 0.22 13.58 -19.40
CA ASP A 30 1.55 12.97 -19.42
C ASP A 30 2.58 14.00 -19.92
N PRO A 31 3.66 14.30 -19.16
CA PRO A 31 4.74 15.16 -19.63
C PRO A 31 5.42 14.67 -20.91
N ASP A 32 5.46 13.35 -21.14
CA ASP A 32 6.08 12.74 -22.32
C ASP A 32 5.12 12.71 -23.53
N MET A 33 3.81 12.82 -23.30
CA MET A 33 2.76 12.81 -24.32
C MET A 33 1.68 13.88 -24.01
N PRO A 34 2.03 15.18 -23.98
CA PRO A 34 1.13 16.22 -23.47
C PRO A 34 -0.10 16.45 -24.36
N ASP A 35 -0.03 16.06 -25.63
CA ASP A 35 -1.13 16.17 -26.60
C ASP A 35 -2.14 15.01 -26.48
N GLU A 36 -1.76 13.89 -25.85
CA GLU A 36 -2.64 12.75 -25.55
C GLU A 36 -3.26 12.95 -24.17
N ARG A 37 -4.32 13.77 -24.10
CA ARG A 37 -5.09 13.93 -22.87
C ARG A 37 -5.90 12.67 -22.58
N GLU A 38 -5.40 11.84 -21.67
CA GLU A 38 -6.25 10.81 -21.07
C GLU A 38 -7.22 11.45 -20.07
N GLU A 39 -8.51 11.23 -20.25
CA GLU A 39 -9.58 11.72 -19.35
C GLU A 39 -9.63 10.88 -18.05
N PHE A 40 -8.57 10.91 -17.24
CA PHE A 40 -8.59 10.30 -15.91
C PHE A 40 -8.88 11.36 -14.84
N GLN A 41 -9.98 11.16 -14.12
CA GLN A 41 -10.38 12.02 -13.01
C GLN A 41 -9.69 11.60 -11.71
N PHE A 42 -8.87 12.49 -11.13
CA PHE A 42 -8.21 12.25 -9.85
C PHE A 42 -9.03 12.64 -8.63
N SER A 43 -9.92 13.64 -8.72
CA SER A 43 -10.81 14.01 -7.63
C SER A 43 -11.91 12.97 -7.43
N LEU A 44 -12.29 12.70 -6.18
CA LEU A 44 -13.38 11.78 -5.88
C LEU A 44 -14.74 12.45 -6.17
N GLY A 45 -15.68 11.70 -6.75
CA GLY A 45 -17.07 12.14 -6.81
C GLY A 45 -17.72 12.19 -5.43
N SER A 46 -18.95 12.71 -5.32
CA SER A 46 -19.70 12.69 -4.05
C SER A 46 -19.93 11.26 -3.58
N VAL A 47 -19.47 10.97 -2.37
CA VAL A 47 -19.63 9.72 -1.62
C VAL A 47 -20.05 10.15 -0.22
N LEU A 48 -21.22 9.70 0.21
CA LEU A 48 -21.69 9.91 1.58
C LEU A 48 -21.06 8.85 2.49
N PHE A 49 -20.50 9.27 3.62
CA PHE A 49 -19.99 8.36 4.63
C PHE A 49 -20.26 8.90 6.03
N ALA A 50 -20.89 8.09 6.87
CA ALA A 50 -21.45 8.54 8.15
C ALA A 50 -22.36 9.77 7.96
N ASP A 51 -22.02 10.90 8.58
CA ASP A 51 -22.77 12.16 8.49
C ASP A 51 -22.06 13.19 7.58
N GLU A 52 -21.13 12.73 6.74
CA GLU A 52 -20.25 13.56 5.91
C GLU A 52 -20.34 13.21 4.41
N ASP A 53 -19.89 14.13 3.55
CA ASP A 53 -19.78 13.94 2.10
C ASP A 53 -18.33 14.18 1.65
N SER A 54 -17.80 13.34 0.75
CA SER A 54 -16.44 13.49 0.22
C SER A 54 -16.17 14.84 -0.45
N SER A 55 -17.20 15.53 -0.95
CA SER A 55 -17.10 16.88 -1.52
C SER A 55 -16.67 17.94 -0.50
N ASP A 56 -16.85 17.68 0.80
CA ASP A 56 -16.31 18.48 1.89
C ASP A 56 -14.82 18.31 2.12
N TYR A 57 -14.19 17.35 1.43
CA TYR A 57 -12.79 16.99 1.59
C TYR A 57 -12.02 17.01 0.27
N LEU A 58 -12.58 17.62 -0.77
CA LEU A 58 -11.92 17.81 -2.05
C LEU A 58 -10.66 18.68 -1.90
N PRO A 59 -9.63 18.49 -2.76
CA PRO A 59 -8.45 19.33 -2.77
C PRO A 59 -8.83 20.82 -2.83
N GLY A 60 -8.15 21.68 -2.07
CA GLY A 60 -8.56 23.08 -1.86
C GLY A 60 -9.38 23.30 -0.60
N THR A 61 -9.78 22.22 0.08
CA THR A 61 -10.25 22.29 1.48
C THR A 61 -9.08 22.28 2.45
N PHE A 62 -9.14 23.09 3.50
CA PHE A 62 -8.24 23.02 4.65
C PHE A 62 -9.03 23.00 5.96
N LEU A 63 -8.49 22.31 6.95
CA LEU A 63 -8.99 22.23 8.32
C LEU A 63 -8.10 23.08 9.22
N VAL A 64 -8.69 23.85 10.12
CA VAL A 64 -7.95 24.66 11.09
C VAL A 64 -8.50 24.49 12.49
N GLY A 65 -7.61 24.33 13.47
CA GLY A 65 -7.94 24.31 14.90
C GLY A 65 -7.19 25.41 15.63
N VAL A 66 -7.92 26.30 16.31
CA VAL A 66 -7.38 27.51 16.94
C VAL A 66 -7.80 27.61 18.40
N ARG A 67 -6.93 28.14 19.26
CA ARG A 67 -7.29 28.58 20.61
C ARG A 67 -6.56 29.87 20.99
N THR A 68 -7.08 30.60 21.97
CA THR A 68 -6.49 31.87 22.46
C THR A 68 -5.58 31.69 23.67
N GLY A 69 -5.91 30.77 24.57
CA GLY A 69 -5.13 30.41 25.74
C GLY A 69 -4.76 28.94 25.70
N LYS A 70 -3.66 28.57 26.38
CA LYS A 70 -3.14 27.19 26.41
C LYS A 70 -4.16 26.16 26.93
N ASP A 71 -5.03 26.57 27.86
CA ASP A 71 -6.03 25.70 28.48
C ASP A 71 -7.44 25.90 27.90
N ASP A 72 -7.59 26.77 26.90
CA ASP A 72 -8.86 26.97 26.20
C ASP A 72 -9.16 25.77 25.29
N PRO A 73 -10.44 25.39 25.10
CA PRO A 73 -10.80 24.36 24.15
C PRO A 73 -10.43 24.78 22.72
N TRP A 74 -10.09 23.80 21.89
CA TRP A 74 -9.85 24.02 20.45
C TRP A 74 -11.16 24.39 19.75
N VAL A 75 -11.16 25.51 19.02
CA VAL A 75 -12.20 25.87 18.07
C VAL A 75 -11.74 25.42 16.70
N VAL A 76 -12.48 24.48 16.09
CA VAL A 76 -12.19 23.97 14.75
C VAL A 76 -13.09 24.63 13.70
N SER A 77 -12.54 24.85 12.52
CA SER A 77 -13.28 25.35 11.36
C SER A 77 -12.67 24.76 10.09
N ARG A 78 -13.42 24.83 8.99
CA ARG A 78 -12.98 24.54 7.63
C ARG A 78 -13.47 25.63 6.69
N ASN A 79 -12.91 25.73 5.48
CA ASN A 79 -13.47 26.60 4.46
C ASN A 79 -14.79 26.02 3.93
N GLU A 80 -15.91 26.62 4.37
CA GLU A 80 -17.24 26.27 3.88
C GLU A 80 -17.56 27.00 2.58
N GLU A 81 -17.28 28.30 2.54
CA GLU A 81 -17.48 29.16 1.37
C GLU A 81 -16.17 29.82 0.93
N ALA A 82 -16.12 30.20 -0.34
CA ALA A 82 -15.01 30.96 -0.91
C ALA A 82 -15.54 32.01 -1.87
N ARG A 83 -14.97 33.21 -1.80
CA ARG A 83 -15.21 34.28 -2.77
C ARG A 83 -14.03 34.35 -3.74
N LEU A 84 -14.33 34.27 -5.04
CA LEU A 84 -13.35 34.54 -6.08
C LEU A 84 -12.86 35.99 -5.97
N VAL A 85 -11.55 36.18 -5.85
CA VAL A 85 -10.90 37.50 -5.77
C VAL A 85 -10.31 37.89 -7.12
N GLU A 86 -9.63 36.94 -7.76
CA GLU A 86 -8.92 37.15 -9.01
C GLU A 86 -8.88 35.86 -9.81
N GLU A 87 -9.11 35.96 -11.11
CA GLU A 87 -8.90 34.92 -12.11
C GLU A 87 -8.17 35.61 -13.27
N ASN A 88 -6.99 35.10 -13.63
CA ASN A 88 -6.21 35.71 -14.72
C ASN A 88 -6.81 35.36 -16.08
N ASP A 89 -6.67 36.25 -17.06
CA ASP A 89 -7.20 36.10 -18.43
C ASP A 89 -6.70 34.81 -19.13
N ASP A 90 -5.51 34.31 -18.75
CA ASP A 90 -4.92 33.09 -19.28
C ASP A 90 -5.28 31.82 -18.50
N LEU A 91 -6.11 31.94 -17.45
CA LEU A 91 -6.55 30.87 -16.55
C LEU A 91 -5.40 30.09 -15.90
N THR A 92 -4.18 30.65 -15.83
CA THR A 92 -3.04 29.98 -15.19
C THR A 92 -2.94 30.30 -13.69
N SER A 93 -3.76 31.22 -13.19
CA SER A 93 -3.83 31.52 -11.76
C SER A 93 -5.21 32.01 -11.32
N ILE A 94 -5.58 31.61 -10.12
CA ILE A 94 -6.85 31.94 -9.47
C ILE A 94 -6.66 32.14 -7.96
N SER A 95 -7.38 33.10 -7.38
CA SER A 95 -7.29 33.46 -5.97
C SER A 95 -8.65 33.53 -5.30
N PHE A 96 -8.73 33.02 -4.06
CA PHE A 96 -9.92 32.97 -3.25
C PHE A 96 -9.71 33.63 -1.88
N GLU A 97 -10.74 34.29 -1.37
CA GLU A 97 -10.91 34.58 0.05
C GLU A 97 -11.83 33.52 0.66
N TYR A 98 -11.38 32.85 1.71
CA TYR A 98 -12.15 31.78 2.37
C TYR A 98 -12.90 32.31 3.59
N ASP A 99 -14.12 31.82 3.79
CA ASP A 99 -14.85 32.04 5.03
C ASP A 99 -14.58 30.93 6.06
N LEU A 100 -14.33 31.34 7.29
CA LEU A 100 -14.07 30.47 8.44
C LEU A 100 -15.10 30.79 9.54
N PRO A 101 -16.30 30.22 9.49
CA PRO A 101 -17.45 30.69 10.27
C PRO A 101 -17.22 30.62 11.78
N LEU A 102 -16.44 29.63 12.25
CA LEU A 102 -16.14 29.44 13.67
C LEU A 102 -14.91 30.21 14.14
N VAL A 103 -14.09 30.75 13.23
CA VAL A 103 -12.88 31.52 13.55
C VAL A 103 -12.78 32.79 12.66
N PRO A 104 -13.76 33.71 12.73
CA PRO A 104 -13.87 34.83 11.78
C PRO A 104 -12.72 35.85 11.86
N ASP A 105 -11.98 35.84 12.97
CA ASP A 105 -10.80 36.69 13.21
C ASP A 105 -9.53 36.13 12.54
N LEU A 106 -9.54 34.91 12.02
CA LEU A 106 -8.47 34.36 11.20
C LEU A 106 -8.85 34.57 9.73
N LYS A 107 -8.12 35.45 9.03
CA LYS A 107 -8.35 35.69 7.60
C LYS A 107 -7.56 34.69 6.77
N ALA A 108 -8.25 34.01 5.86
CA ALA A 108 -7.67 32.98 5.02
C ALA A 108 -7.82 33.33 3.54
N THR A 109 -6.73 33.19 2.78
CA THR A 109 -6.73 33.34 1.31
C THR A 109 -5.99 32.19 0.67
N GLY A 110 -6.49 31.70 -0.45
CA GLY A 110 -5.86 30.63 -1.24
C GLY A 110 -5.55 31.12 -2.63
N ARG A 111 -4.34 30.85 -3.12
CA ARG A 111 -3.96 31.14 -4.49
C ARG A 111 -3.50 29.85 -5.16
N PHE A 112 -4.14 29.51 -6.27
CA PHE A 112 -3.69 28.44 -7.16
C PHE A 112 -3.02 29.06 -8.37
N TYR A 113 -1.83 28.60 -8.73
CA TYR A 113 -1.13 29.10 -9.92
C TYR A 113 -0.18 28.08 -10.52
N GLU A 114 -0.01 28.14 -11.83
CA GLU A 114 1.03 27.36 -12.49
C GLU A 114 2.41 27.95 -12.19
N ARG A 115 3.31 27.13 -11.65
CA ARG A 115 4.74 27.42 -11.60
C ARG A 115 5.44 26.66 -12.72
N LYS A 116 5.96 27.42 -13.69
CA LYS A 116 6.75 26.88 -14.80
C LYS A 116 8.10 26.34 -14.32
N GLY A 117 8.59 25.32 -15.01
CA GLY A 117 9.87 24.68 -14.73
C GLY A 117 10.09 23.49 -15.65
N PRO A 118 11.15 22.69 -15.43
CA PRO A 118 11.36 21.43 -16.15
C PRO A 118 10.16 20.49 -16.05
N LEU A 119 9.51 20.50 -14.87
CA LEU A 119 8.21 19.89 -14.63
C LEU A 119 7.25 20.99 -14.16
N PRO A 120 6.33 21.48 -15.02
CA PRO A 120 5.28 22.40 -14.63
C PRO A 120 4.41 21.82 -13.51
N VAL A 121 4.06 22.65 -12.53
CA VAL A 121 3.20 22.27 -11.39
C VAL A 121 2.14 23.31 -11.12
N VAL A 122 1.04 22.88 -10.52
CA VAL A 122 0.09 23.79 -9.88
C VAL A 122 0.45 23.91 -8.41
N VAL A 123 0.64 25.14 -7.95
CA VAL A 123 0.92 25.47 -6.54
C VAL A 123 -0.37 25.96 -5.92
N TRP A 124 -0.74 25.42 -4.76
CA TRP A 124 -1.74 25.98 -3.86
C TRP A 124 -1.03 26.63 -2.68
N GLU A 125 -1.06 27.96 -2.63
CA GLU A 125 -0.55 28.78 -1.53
C GLU A 125 -1.72 29.18 -0.63
N LEU A 126 -1.74 28.68 0.61
CA LEU A 126 -2.70 29.07 1.64
C LEU A 126 -2.03 30.06 2.61
N SER A 127 -2.65 31.22 2.80
CA SER A 127 -2.21 32.25 3.74
C SER A 127 -3.24 32.44 4.84
N LEU A 128 -2.79 32.32 6.10
CA LEU A 128 -3.60 32.51 7.30
C LEU A 128 -3.05 33.69 8.10
N ARG A 129 -3.86 34.74 8.24
CA ARG A 129 -3.49 35.97 8.95
C ARG A 129 -4.36 36.17 10.17
N ASN A 130 -3.73 36.38 11.32
CA ASN A 130 -4.42 36.75 12.54
C ASN A 130 -4.88 38.22 12.45
N ALA A 131 -6.18 38.45 12.27
CA ALA A 131 -6.78 39.78 12.24
C ALA A 131 -7.36 40.21 13.61
N SER A 132 -7.19 39.37 14.64
CA SER A 132 -7.60 39.70 16.01
C SER A 132 -6.59 40.61 16.72
N PHE A 133 -6.95 41.04 17.93
CA PHE A 133 -6.08 41.80 18.84
C PHE A 133 -5.29 40.91 19.81
N ARG A 134 -5.45 39.57 19.74
CA ARG A 134 -4.81 38.60 20.63
C ARG A 134 -3.95 37.63 19.84
N SER A 135 -2.99 36.98 20.48
CA SER A 135 -2.27 35.88 19.84
C SER A 135 -3.20 34.67 19.70
N LEU A 136 -3.11 33.98 18.56
CA LEU A 136 -3.86 32.77 18.25
C LEU A 136 -2.89 31.60 18.16
N GLU A 137 -3.14 30.50 18.87
CA GLU A 137 -2.41 29.25 18.67
C GLU A 137 -3.13 28.41 17.62
N ILE A 138 -2.47 28.16 16.49
CA ILE A 138 -2.88 27.24 15.43
C ILE A 138 -2.37 25.85 15.81
N GLY A 139 -3.26 25.02 16.36
CA GLY A 139 -2.96 23.65 16.76
C GLY A 139 -3.26 22.62 15.70
N GLU A 140 -4.09 22.96 14.71
CA GLU A 140 -4.37 22.10 13.57
C GLU A 140 -4.34 22.94 12.29
N LEU A 141 -3.60 22.45 11.30
CA LEU A 141 -3.67 22.88 9.90
C LEU A 141 -3.57 21.62 9.04
N GLY A 142 -4.73 21.14 8.57
CA GLY A 142 -4.87 19.90 7.82
C GLY A 142 -5.34 20.13 6.39
N PHE A 143 -4.89 19.28 5.47
CA PHE A 143 -5.23 19.30 4.05
C PHE A 143 -5.82 17.94 3.65
N PRO A 144 -7.16 17.84 3.55
CA PRO A 144 -7.80 16.69 2.95
C PRO A 144 -7.61 16.64 1.43
N PHE A 145 -7.46 15.43 0.91
CA PHE A 145 -7.38 15.17 -0.52
C PHE A 145 -8.30 14.00 -0.89
N ALA A 146 -9.58 14.30 -1.13
CA ALA A 146 -10.54 13.30 -1.62
C ALA A 146 -10.17 12.91 -3.06
N LEU A 147 -9.35 11.87 -3.18
CA LEU A 147 -8.90 11.30 -4.44
C LEU A 147 -9.76 10.10 -4.83
N ASN A 148 -9.78 9.76 -6.11
CA ASN A 148 -10.63 8.74 -6.69
C ASN A 148 -10.19 7.29 -6.34
N ASN A 149 -10.21 6.95 -5.04
CA ASN A 149 -9.78 5.68 -4.44
C ASN A 149 -10.93 4.88 -3.80
N PHE A 150 -12.18 5.29 -4.04
CA PHE A 150 -13.37 4.57 -3.55
C PHE A 150 -13.73 3.43 -4.51
N CYS A 151 -13.51 2.19 -4.08
CA CYS A 151 -13.61 1.03 -4.97
C CYS A 151 -14.92 0.21 -4.82
N GLU A 152 -15.89 0.66 -4.02
CA GLU A 152 -17.18 -0.02 -3.93
C GLU A 152 -18.14 0.37 -5.06
N GLY A 153 -19.20 -0.44 -5.23
CA GLY A 153 -20.23 -0.23 -6.25
C GLY A 153 -19.99 -0.93 -7.58
N PHE A 154 -18.90 -1.70 -7.71
CA PHE A 154 -18.56 -2.46 -8.91
C PHE A 154 -18.90 -3.95 -8.74
N GLY A 155 -19.51 -4.55 -9.78
CA GLY A 155 -19.84 -5.97 -9.80
C GLY A 155 -18.64 -6.88 -10.16
N PRO A 156 -18.75 -8.20 -9.93
CA PRO A 156 -17.66 -9.17 -10.21
C PRO A 156 -17.56 -9.59 -11.69
N GLY A 157 -18.17 -8.83 -12.61
CA GLY A 157 -18.10 -9.09 -14.05
C GLY A 157 -16.89 -8.45 -14.70
N ASP A 158 -16.42 -8.98 -15.81
CA ASP A 158 -15.21 -8.50 -16.50
C ASP A 158 -15.34 -7.01 -16.92
N ASP A 159 -16.50 -6.59 -17.42
CA ASP A 159 -16.77 -5.19 -17.79
C ASP A 159 -16.70 -4.25 -16.57
N GLU A 160 -17.32 -4.65 -15.46
CA GLU A 160 -17.35 -3.88 -14.22
C GLU A 160 -15.97 -3.81 -13.56
N THR A 161 -15.23 -4.91 -13.58
CA THR A 161 -13.84 -4.98 -13.09
C THR A 161 -12.91 -4.12 -13.95
N SER A 162 -13.07 -4.15 -15.27
CA SER A 162 -12.32 -3.30 -16.18
C SER A 162 -12.60 -1.81 -15.94
N ARG A 163 -13.88 -1.44 -15.72
CA ARG A 163 -14.26 -0.05 -15.37
C ARG A 163 -13.68 0.39 -14.04
N LEU A 164 -13.75 -0.45 -13.00
CA LEU A 164 -13.15 -0.17 -11.69
C LEU A 164 -11.68 0.20 -11.85
N TRP A 165 -10.90 -0.66 -12.49
CA TRP A 165 -9.45 -0.46 -12.59
C TRP A 165 -9.06 0.69 -13.51
N ALA A 166 -9.82 0.93 -14.59
CA ALA A 166 -9.58 2.03 -15.50
C ALA A 166 -9.91 3.41 -14.89
N SER A 167 -10.76 3.46 -13.86
CA SER A 167 -11.32 4.71 -13.32
C SER A 167 -10.96 4.98 -11.86
N ARG A 168 -10.08 4.19 -11.24
CA ARG A 168 -9.66 4.36 -9.84
C ARG A 168 -8.15 4.41 -9.68
N ALA A 169 -7.73 5.00 -8.57
CA ALA A 169 -6.33 5.15 -8.20
C ALA A 169 -6.04 4.55 -6.81
N TYR A 170 -4.88 3.91 -6.69
CA TYR A 170 -4.23 3.67 -5.41
C TYR A 170 -3.65 4.99 -4.88
N VAL A 171 -3.83 5.25 -3.59
CA VAL A 171 -3.30 6.44 -2.93
C VAL A 171 -2.14 6.04 -2.03
N HIS A 172 -0.92 6.17 -2.56
CA HIS A 172 0.30 5.95 -1.79
C HIS A 172 0.65 7.19 -1.00
N LYS A 173 1.27 7.02 0.16
CA LYS A 173 1.62 8.15 1.02
C LYS A 173 2.93 7.92 1.76
N PHE A 174 3.64 9.02 2.00
CA PHE A 174 4.78 9.09 2.88
C PHE A 174 4.67 10.37 3.70
N ILE A 175 4.72 10.25 5.02
CA ILE A 175 4.55 11.37 5.96
C ILE A 175 5.79 11.42 6.83
N GLY A 176 6.70 12.29 6.45
CA GLY A 176 8.03 12.39 7.04
C GLY A 176 8.57 13.80 6.93
N GLY A 177 7.77 14.85 7.10
CA GLY A 177 8.24 16.24 7.06
C GLY A 177 8.27 16.85 5.67
N GLY A 178 9.38 17.49 5.29
CA GLY A 178 9.54 18.21 4.01
C GLY A 178 9.53 17.32 2.76
N ALA A 179 9.91 16.04 2.90
CA ALA A 179 9.91 15.03 1.84
C ALA A 179 8.58 14.27 1.72
N SER A 180 7.55 14.69 2.46
CA SER A 180 6.24 14.02 2.45
C SER A 180 5.58 14.07 1.08
N TYR A 181 4.72 13.10 0.79
CA TYR A 181 3.88 13.11 -0.40
C TYR A 181 2.63 12.25 -0.25
N ILE A 182 1.64 12.57 -1.06
CA ILE A 182 0.56 11.69 -1.49
C ILE A 182 0.75 11.44 -2.99
N PHE A 183 0.62 10.19 -3.42
CA PHE A 183 0.78 9.79 -4.81
C PHE A 183 -0.42 8.96 -5.27
N GLY A 184 -1.26 9.58 -6.11
CA GLY A 184 -2.37 8.95 -6.80
C GLY A 184 -1.87 8.18 -8.02
N GLN A 185 -1.77 6.86 -7.91
CA GLN A 185 -1.37 5.95 -8.97
C GLN A 185 -2.61 5.25 -9.53
N ARG A 186 -2.92 5.44 -10.81
CA ARG A 186 -3.99 4.69 -11.50
C ARG A 186 -3.80 3.19 -11.27
N MET A 187 -4.87 2.46 -10.97
CA MET A 187 -4.80 1.03 -10.61
C MET A 187 -4.24 0.17 -11.75
N THR A 188 -4.43 0.58 -13.01
CA THR A 188 -3.81 -0.08 -14.17
C THR A 188 -2.29 0.02 -14.19
N GLY A 189 -1.69 0.95 -13.44
CA GLY A 189 -0.28 1.28 -13.46
C GLY A 189 0.15 2.13 -14.66
N ASN A 190 -0.78 2.53 -15.52
CA ASN A 190 -0.54 3.55 -16.55
C ASN A 190 -0.28 4.89 -15.88
N GLY A 191 0.52 5.74 -16.52
CA GLY A 191 0.59 7.14 -16.15
C GLY A 191 -0.45 7.96 -16.91
N PRO A 192 -0.44 9.28 -16.73
CA PRO A 192 0.28 9.95 -15.64
C PRO A 192 -0.32 9.58 -14.27
N GLY A 193 0.49 9.65 -13.23
CA GLY A 193 0.03 9.69 -11.84
C GLY A 193 -0.03 11.12 -11.31
N LEU A 194 -0.72 11.34 -10.19
CA LEU A 194 -0.79 12.63 -9.51
C LEU A 194 0.09 12.61 -8.25
N LEU A 195 1.13 13.44 -8.22
CA LEU A 195 1.97 13.68 -7.05
C LEU A 195 1.49 14.95 -6.35
N ILE A 196 1.17 14.83 -5.06
CA ILE A 196 0.86 15.95 -4.16
C ILE A 196 1.91 15.98 -3.06
N CYS A 197 2.60 17.10 -2.87
CA CYS A 197 3.66 17.22 -1.86
C CYS A 197 3.70 18.63 -1.27
N PRO A 198 4.29 18.84 -0.07
CA PRO A 198 4.39 20.17 0.50
C PRO A 198 5.35 21.03 -0.34
N GLY A 199 5.03 22.32 -0.48
CA GLY A 199 5.83 23.30 -1.19
C GLY A 199 6.99 23.83 -0.37
N ARG A 200 7.35 25.10 -0.56
CA ARG A 200 8.47 25.73 0.15
C ARG A 200 8.10 25.94 1.62
N GLU A 201 9.08 25.70 2.50
CA GLU A 201 8.97 25.90 3.95
C GLU A 201 7.82 25.14 4.65
N THR A 202 7.13 24.26 3.92
CA THR A 202 6.00 23.47 4.42
C THR A 202 6.47 22.04 4.65
N ALA A 203 6.03 21.44 5.74
CA ALA A 203 6.32 20.05 6.08
C ALA A 203 5.05 19.42 6.63
N TRP A 204 4.82 18.14 6.32
CA TRP A 204 3.70 17.39 6.89
C TRP A 204 4.20 16.45 7.99
N GLU A 205 3.65 16.61 9.19
CA GLU A 205 4.07 15.85 10.36
C GLU A 205 3.19 14.61 10.62
N PHE A 206 1.92 14.67 10.25
CA PHE A 206 0.93 13.65 10.58
C PHE A 206 -0.11 13.44 9.47
N TYR A 207 -0.83 12.34 9.50
CA TYR A 207 -1.97 12.08 8.64
C TYR A 207 -3.06 11.28 9.34
N HIS A 208 -4.28 11.38 8.85
CA HIS A 208 -5.39 10.48 9.18
C HIS A 208 -6.32 10.35 7.97
N HIS A 209 -7.41 9.59 8.10
CA HIS A 209 -8.44 9.51 7.06
C HIS A 209 -9.83 9.94 7.57
N ALA A 210 -10.51 10.78 6.78
CA ALA A 210 -11.93 11.08 6.96
C ALA A 210 -12.75 9.87 6.48
N GLN A 211 -13.02 8.97 7.43
CA GLN A 211 -13.92 7.81 7.37
C GLN A 211 -13.82 7.02 8.68
N SER A 212 -12.69 7.16 9.42
CA SER A 212 -12.23 6.35 10.57
C SER A 212 -13.24 6.10 11.72
N SER A 213 -14.47 6.60 11.61
CA SER A 213 -15.60 6.11 12.41
C SER A 213 -15.93 4.65 12.10
N LEU A 214 -16.15 3.85 13.14
CA LEU A 214 -16.79 2.52 13.07
C LEU A 214 -18.22 2.55 12.51
N ARG A 215 -18.75 3.72 12.16
CA ARG A 215 -20.10 3.93 11.62
C ARG A 215 -20.16 3.91 10.09
N SER A 216 -19.02 4.03 9.39
CA SER A 216 -19.03 3.91 7.93
C SER A 216 -19.30 2.47 7.51
N GLU A 217 -20.25 2.27 6.59
CA GLU A 217 -20.59 0.95 6.05
C GLU A 217 -19.57 0.47 4.99
N HIS A 218 -18.81 1.42 4.43
CA HIS A 218 -17.89 1.21 3.32
C HIS A 218 -16.56 0.56 3.75
N LEU A 219 -16.08 -0.39 2.95
CA LEU A 219 -14.71 -0.90 2.96
C LEU A 219 -13.83 0.01 2.11
N TRP A 220 -13.36 1.10 2.70
CA TRP A 220 -12.58 2.13 2.04
C TRP A 220 -11.56 2.72 3.02
N GLU A 221 -10.39 3.12 2.50
CA GLU A 221 -9.32 3.75 3.28
C GLU A 221 -9.74 5.13 3.81
N GLY A 222 -10.75 5.74 3.18
CA GLY A 222 -11.23 7.09 3.48
C GLY A 222 -10.46 8.17 2.74
N VAL A 223 -10.79 9.43 3.05
CA VAL A 223 -10.11 10.59 2.47
C VAL A 223 -8.83 10.89 3.27
N PRO A 224 -7.62 10.82 2.68
CA PRO A 224 -6.41 11.17 3.39
C PRO A 224 -6.39 12.66 3.73
N ILE A 225 -6.02 12.95 4.98
CA ILE A 225 -5.82 14.31 5.49
C ILE A 225 -4.42 14.37 6.05
N VAL A 226 -3.59 15.26 5.52
CA VAL A 226 -2.20 15.48 5.97
C VAL A 226 -2.10 16.78 6.73
N TYR A 227 -1.25 16.83 7.75
CA TYR A 227 -1.18 17.95 8.68
C TYR A 227 0.17 18.63 8.67
N VAL A 228 0.16 19.96 8.60
CA VAL A 228 1.32 20.81 8.93
C VAL A 228 1.45 20.94 10.45
N HIS A 229 0.31 21.10 11.13
CA HIS A 229 0.19 21.09 12.58
C HIS A 229 -0.97 20.17 12.95
N SER A 230 -0.80 19.33 13.97
CA SER A 230 -1.77 18.28 14.33
C SER A 230 -2.04 18.16 15.84
N ARG A 231 -1.49 19.07 16.65
CA ARG A 231 -1.68 19.07 18.11
C ARG A 231 -3.16 19.10 18.50
N ALA A 232 -3.97 19.94 17.87
CA ALA A 232 -5.38 20.05 18.21
C ALA A 232 -6.16 18.77 17.87
N SER A 233 -5.81 18.10 16.77
CA SER A 233 -6.46 16.85 16.36
C SER A 233 -6.16 15.73 17.37
N ILE A 234 -4.89 15.55 17.75
CA ILE A 234 -4.51 14.52 18.74
C ILE A 234 -5.10 14.78 20.11
N GLU A 235 -5.08 16.03 20.59
CA GLU A 235 -5.65 16.40 21.88
C GLU A 235 -7.17 16.18 21.92
N ARG A 236 -7.87 16.44 20.82
CA ARG A 236 -9.33 16.29 20.72
C ARG A 236 -9.77 14.82 20.61
N GLU A 237 -9.10 14.06 19.74
CA GLU A 237 -9.49 12.67 19.45
C GLU A 237 -8.89 11.66 20.44
N GLY A 238 -7.86 12.06 21.21
CA GLY A 238 -7.19 11.18 22.16
C GLY A 238 -6.40 10.05 21.49
N TRP A 239 -5.96 10.26 20.25
CA TRP A 239 -5.18 9.27 19.49
C TRP A 239 -3.77 9.07 20.09
N PRO A 240 -3.18 7.87 19.92
CA PRO A 240 -1.77 7.65 20.27
C PRO A 240 -0.85 8.61 19.52
N ALA A 241 0.25 8.99 20.15
CA ALA A 241 1.25 9.86 19.53
C ALA A 241 1.86 9.21 18.27
N TRP A 242 2.05 10.01 17.23
CA TRP A 242 2.70 9.63 15.98
C TRP A 242 4.22 9.75 16.05
N LYS A 243 4.91 9.02 15.18
CA LYS A 243 6.39 8.90 15.19
C LYS A 243 7.13 10.21 14.89
N ASN A 244 6.49 11.15 14.21
CA ASN A 244 7.10 12.45 13.87
C ASN A 244 6.79 13.54 14.91
N GLY A 245 5.93 13.26 15.90
CA GLY A 245 5.44 14.24 16.87
C GLY A 245 4.31 15.12 16.34
N HIS A 246 3.83 16.04 17.20
CA HIS A 246 2.69 16.92 16.93
C HIS A 246 2.97 18.35 17.38
N SER A 247 2.93 19.28 16.44
CA SER A 247 3.27 20.69 16.65
C SER A 247 2.04 21.61 16.60
N SER A 248 2.26 22.83 17.08
CA SER A 248 1.36 23.97 16.93
C SER A 248 2.19 25.23 16.71
N ARG A 249 1.58 26.27 16.16
CA ARG A 249 2.22 27.57 15.94
C ARG A 249 1.40 28.71 16.52
N THR A 250 2.03 29.63 17.24
CA THR A 250 1.38 30.87 17.68
C THR A 250 1.53 31.95 16.62
N LEU A 251 0.42 32.60 16.25
CA LEU A 251 0.37 33.79 15.40
C LEU A 251 0.02 35.01 16.24
N ASN A 252 0.91 36.00 16.26
CA ASN A 252 0.65 37.27 16.93
C ASN A 252 -0.34 38.14 16.12
N PRO A 253 -0.97 39.16 16.72
CA PRO A 253 -1.83 40.10 16.00
C PRO A 253 -1.16 40.65 14.74
N GLY A 254 -1.82 40.47 13.58
CA GLY A 254 -1.33 40.87 12.27
C GLY A 254 -0.32 39.92 11.61
N GLU A 255 0.17 38.90 12.32
CA GLU A 255 1.09 37.88 11.79
C GLU A 255 0.38 36.97 10.80
N THR A 256 1.12 36.56 9.76
CA THR A 256 0.68 35.65 8.71
C THR A 256 1.56 34.40 8.72
N MET A 257 0.94 33.23 8.58
CA MET A 257 1.61 32.02 8.14
C MET A 257 1.17 31.63 6.74
N VAL A 258 2.08 31.03 5.98
CA VAL A 258 1.83 30.52 4.64
C VAL A 258 2.17 29.04 4.64
N ALA A 259 1.33 28.24 3.97
CA ALA A 259 1.58 26.84 3.67
C ALA A 259 1.37 26.61 2.17
N GLU A 260 2.30 25.91 1.54
CA GLU A 260 2.22 25.58 0.12
C GLU A 260 1.98 24.08 -0.07
N THR A 261 1.14 23.74 -1.05
CA THR A 261 0.98 22.38 -1.57
C THR A 261 1.23 22.40 -3.08
N LEU A 262 1.98 21.42 -3.58
CA LEU A 262 2.30 21.26 -5.00
C LEU A 262 1.53 20.08 -5.57
N PHE A 263 0.92 20.28 -6.75
CA PHE A 263 0.33 19.23 -7.58
C PHE A 263 1.21 19.07 -8.83
N ALA A 264 1.67 17.85 -9.09
CA ALA A 264 2.60 17.56 -10.17
C ALA A 264 2.24 16.24 -10.88
N PRO A 265 2.48 16.12 -12.20
CA PRO A 265 2.41 14.85 -12.90
C PRO A 265 3.58 13.93 -12.54
N ALA A 266 3.32 12.63 -12.49
CA ALA A 266 4.35 11.59 -12.48
C ALA A 266 4.24 10.74 -13.76
N VAL A 267 5.34 10.66 -14.50
CA VAL A 267 5.42 10.14 -15.88
C VAL A 267 5.12 8.64 -15.99
N THR A 268 4.63 8.21 -17.15
CA THR A 268 4.33 6.82 -17.51
C THR A 268 5.58 5.93 -17.64
N GLY A 269 5.41 4.61 -17.45
CA GLY A 269 6.33 3.59 -17.96
C GLY A 269 7.63 3.33 -17.18
N ALA A 270 8.00 4.20 -16.23
CA ALA A 270 9.21 4.03 -15.43
C ALA A 270 8.93 3.42 -14.04
N THR A 271 9.74 2.45 -13.62
CA THR A 271 9.67 1.85 -12.26
C THR A 271 10.02 2.87 -11.16
N ASP A 272 10.76 3.94 -11.52
CA ASP A 272 11.23 5.02 -10.65
C ASP A 272 10.48 6.36 -10.87
N ARG A 273 9.28 6.33 -11.46
CA ARG A 273 8.52 7.53 -11.86
C ARG A 273 8.36 8.57 -10.76
N LEU A 274 8.09 8.13 -9.53
CA LEU A 274 7.91 9.01 -8.37
C LEU A 274 9.23 9.70 -8.01
N SER A 275 10.34 8.95 -7.98
CA SER A 275 11.66 9.49 -7.69
C SER A 275 12.08 10.53 -8.73
N ARG A 276 11.81 10.27 -10.03
CA ARG A 276 12.08 11.24 -11.09
C ARG A 276 11.27 12.53 -10.93
N ALA A 277 9.98 12.41 -10.62
CA ALA A 277 9.13 13.56 -10.36
C ALA A 277 9.65 14.36 -9.16
N LEU A 278 9.95 13.71 -8.02
CA LEU A 278 10.52 14.36 -6.84
C LEU A 278 11.83 15.10 -7.15
N VAL A 279 12.76 14.46 -7.87
CA VAL A 279 14.02 15.10 -8.28
C VAL A 279 13.76 16.31 -9.18
N ALA A 280 12.84 16.22 -10.15
CA ALA A 280 12.47 17.34 -11.01
C ALA A 280 11.85 18.51 -10.23
N LEU A 281 11.12 18.22 -9.15
CA LEU A 281 10.57 19.19 -8.22
C LEU A 281 11.60 19.72 -7.21
N LYS A 282 12.84 19.23 -7.26
CA LYS A 282 13.89 19.49 -6.27
C LYS A 282 13.51 19.05 -4.85
N LYS A 283 12.64 18.05 -4.76
CA LYS A 283 12.25 17.40 -3.51
C LYS A 283 13.12 16.17 -3.25
N PRO A 284 13.37 15.81 -1.98
CA PRO A 284 14.20 14.66 -1.66
C PRO A 284 13.58 13.38 -2.19
N ALA A 285 14.30 12.66 -3.06
CA ALA A 285 13.94 11.32 -3.50
C ALA A 285 14.80 10.30 -2.77
N ILE A 286 14.15 9.43 -2.00
CA ILE A 286 14.81 8.56 -1.03
C ILE A 286 14.77 7.11 -1.53
N ARG A 287 15.90 6.43 -1.48
CA ARG A 287 16.03 5.00 -1.77
C ARG A 287 16.69 4.29 -0.59
N ILE A 288 16.22 3.09 -0.29
CA ILE A 288 16.71 2.29 0.84
C ILE A 288 17.18 0.94 0.29
N PHE A 289 18.33 0.48 0.74
CA PHE A 289 18.93 -0.79 0.34
C PHE A 289 19.43 -1.59 1.55
N PRO A 290 19.26 -2.91 1.61
CA PRO A 290 18.44 -3.71 0.70
C PRO A 290 16.93 -3.50 0.91
N ALA A 291 16.50 -3.05 2.09
CA ALA A 291 15.11 -2.77 2.44
C ALA A 291 15.01 -1.89 3.70
N ALA A 292 13.81 -1.35 3.99
CA ALA A 292 13.54 -0.61 5.23
C ALA A 292 13.45 -1.50 6.50
N VAL A 293 13.43 -2.83 6.30
CA VAL A 293 13.60 -3.82 7.37
C VAL A 293 14.85 -4.63 7.08
N ALA A 294 15.79 -4.67 8.02
CA ALA A 294 17.05 -5.40 7.85
C ALA A 294 17.53 -6.01 9.16
N PRO A 295 18.30 -7.12 9.15
CA PRO A 295 18.98 -7.58 10.34
C PRO A 295 19.91 -6.51 10.92
N TYR A 296 19.86 -6.29 12.24
CA TYR A 296 20.66 -5.23 12.90
C TYR A 296 22.17 -5.38 12.66
N ASN A 297 22.65 -6.62 12.50
CA ASN A 297 24.05 -6.94 12.23
C ASN A 297 24.48 -6.73 10.75
N VAL A 298 23.52 -6.58 9.82
CA VAL A 298 23.76 -6.31 8.40
C VAL A 298 23.76 -4.81 8.12
N GLY A 299 22.79 -4.08 8.67
CA GLY A 299 22.62 -2.64 8.41
C GLY A 299 21.79 -2.35 7.15
N ALA A 300 21.61 -1.06 6.86
CA ALA A 300 20.88 -0.55 5.69
C ALA A 300 21.53 0.72 5.15
N SER A 301 21.53 0.86 3.83
CA SER A 301 21.99 2.05 3.11
C SER A 301 20.82 2.91 2.66
N ILE A 302 20.93 4.22 2.83
CA ILE A 302 19.94 5.21 2.47
C ILE A 302 20.60 6.18 1.50
N GLU A 303 20.03 6.30 0.31
CA GLU A 303 20.44 7.27 -0.71
C GLU A 303 19.35 8.34 -0.81
N VAL A 304 19.74 9.61 -0.74
CA VAL A 304 18.86 10.77 -0.85
C VAL A 304 19.35 11.61 -2.02
N ALA A 305 18.58 11.64 -3.11
CA ALA A 305 18.81 12.59 -4.19
C ALA A 305 18.10 13.91 -3.86
N SER A 306 18.85 15.01 -3.85
CA SER A 306 18.34 16.34 -3.47
C SER A 306 19.14 17.44 -4.18
N PRO A 307 18.63 18.68 -4.28
CA PRO A 307 19.33 19.80 -4.96
C PRO A 307 20.57 20.33 -4.22
N GLY A 308 21.08 19.61 -3.21
CA GLY A 308 22.23 19.98 -2.42
C GLY A 308 22.54 18.95 -1.32
N PRO A 309 23.59 19.21 -0.53
CA PRO A 309 24.04 18.30 0.52
C PRO A 309 22.98 18.00 1.57
N VAL A 310 23.07 16.83 2.20
CA VAL A 310 22.13 16.29 3.17
C VAL A 310 22.84 16.04 4.49
N GLU A 311 22.34 16.65 5.55
CA GLU A 311 22.70 16.29 6.92
C GLU A 311 21.87 15.08 7.35
N PHE A 312 22.51 14.11 8.00
CA PHE A 312 21.88 12.91 8.54
C PHE A 312 22.06 12.86 10.06
N ASP A 313 21.00 12.49 10.79
CA ASP A 313 21.02 12.28 12.24
C ASP A 313 20.13 11.09 12.63
N CYS A 314 20.65 10.19 13.47
CA CYS A 314 19.89 9.07 14.03
C CYS A 314 20.05 8.93 15.56
N GLY A 315 20.60 9.97 16.21
CA GLY A 315 20.94 9.97 17.63
C GLY A 315 21.92 8.84 17.99
N GLU A 316 21.72 8.22 19.16
CA GLU A 316 22.57 7.11 19.64
C GLU A 316 22.05 5.72 19.19
N SER A 317 21.03 5.68 18.33
CA SER A 317 20.31 4.44 17.98
C SER A 317 21.12 3.51 17.06
N ALA A 318 22.01 4.08 16.25
CA ALA A 318 22.80 3.34 15.26
C ALA A 318 24.18 3.97 15.05
N GLN A 319 25.13 3.16 14.60
CA GLN A 319 26.35 3.66 13.99
C GLN A 319 26.03 4.09 12.56
N MET A 320 26.59 5.22 12.13
CA MET A 320 26.28 5.79 10.82
C MET A 320 27.55 6.28 10.12
N GLU A 321 27.71 5.88 8.86
CA GLU A 321 28.71 6.41 7.94
C GLU A 321 27.98 7.22 6.87
N THR A 322 28.43 8.45 6.61
CA THR A 322 27.74 9.38 5.71
C THR A 322 28.69 9.95 4.67
N ASP A 323 28.18 10.14 3.46
CA ASP A 323 28.81 10.92 2.41
C ASP A 323 27.77 11.86 1.80
N SER A 324 28.17 13.07 1.37
CA SER A 324 27.24 14.03 0.80
C SER A 324 27.92 15.05 -0.09
N ASP A 325 27.26 15.41 -1.19
CA ASP A 325 27.73 16.34 -2.21
C ASP A 325 26.60 17.24 -2.74
N GLU A 326 26.83 17.95 -3.84
CA GLU A 326 25.85 18.86 -4.44
C GLU A 326 24.63 18.14 -5.06
N SER A 327 24.68 16.82 -5.22
CA SER A 327 23.61 15.99 -5.80
C SER A 327 22.79 15.23 -4.77
N GLY A 328 23.21 15.25 -3.51
CA GLY A 328 22.48 14.63 -2.41
C GLY A 328 23.37 14.05 -1.33
N GLY A 329 22.96 12.91 -0.77
CA GLY A 329 23.72 12.24 0.27
C GLY A 329 23.43 10.75 0.37
N PHE A 330 24.35 10.06 1.01
CA PHE A 330 24.32 8.64 1.29
C PHE A 330 24.62 8.41 2.77
N ALA A 331 23.84 7.53 3.41
CA ALA A 331 24.08 7.09 4.77
C ALA A 331 24.00 5.57 4.87
N PHE A 332 25.02 4.94 5.44
CA PHE A 332 24.97 3.54 5.86
C PHE A 332 24.75 3.47 7.37
N LEU A 333 23.63 2.87 7.78
CA LEU A 333 23.25 2.70 9.18
C LEU A 333 23.41 1.26 9.62
N LYS A 334 23.99 1.07 10.80
CA LYS A 334 24.06 -0.21 11.49
C LYS A 334 23.59 -0.08 12.93
N ALA A 335 22.40 -0.61 13.22
CA ALA A 335 21.83 -0.60 14.56
C ALA A 335 22.67 -1.44 15.54
N SER A 336 22.73 -0.99 16.79
CA SER A 336 23.43 -1.71 17.86
C SER A 336 22.61 -2.89 18.42
N GLN A 337 21.29 -2.82 18.28
CA GLN A 337 20.33 -3.82 18.73
C GLN A 337 19.08 -3.81 17.85
N PRO A 338 18.27 -4.88 17.82
CA PRO A 338 16.98 -4.85 17.15
C PRO A 338 16.06 -3.78 17.71
N GLY A 339 15.30 -3.15 16.83
CA GLY A 339 14.36 -2.10 17.15
C GLY A 339 14.18 -1.13 15.99
N GLU A 340 13.23 -0.23 16.18
CA GLU A 340 13.00 0.85 15.24
C GLU A 340 14.09 1.90 15.34
N VAL A 341 14.52 2.43 14.19
CA VAL A 341 15.47 3.54 14.10
C VAL A 341 14.84 4.63 13.25
N ARG A 342 14.75 5.82 13.83
CA ARG A 342 14.41 7.05 13.11
C ARG A 342 15.69 7.68 12.57
N LEU A 343 15.71 7.96 11.28
CA LEU A 343 16.75 8.73 10.61
C LEU A 343 16.16 10.07 10.18
N ASP A 344 16.62 11.15 10.79
CA ASP A 344 16.32 12.51 10.37
C ASP A 344 17.31 12.93 9.27
N ILE A 345 16.76 13.51 8.20
CA ILE A 345 17.52 14.08 7.09
C ILE A 345 17.19 15.56 6.96
N LYS A 346 18.19 16.36 6.62
CA LYS A 346 18.01 17.79 6.34
C LYS A 346 18.81 18.18 5.11
N PRO A 347 18.18 18.11 3.93
CA PRO A 347 18.75 18.66 2.70
C PRO A 347 18.89 20.18 2.79
N SER A 348 19.94 20.73 2.18
CA SER A 348 20.17 22.17 2.15
C SER A 348 18.99 22.93 1.54
N GLY A 349 18.40 23.86 2.30
CA GLY A 349 17.29 24.70 1.87
C GLY A 349 15.90 24.05 1.88
N GLU A 350 15.78 22.79 2.32
CA GLU A 350 14.50 22.11 2.51
C GLU A 350 14.19 21.90 4.00
N PRO A 351 12.91 21.79 4.39
CA PRO A 351 12.54 21.39 5.75
C PRO A 351 13.07 20.00 6.10
N PRO A 352 13.37 19.74 7.39
CA PRO A 352 13.82 18.42 7.83
C PRO A 352 12.77 17.35 7.53
N SER A 353 13.24 16.13 7.34
CA SER A 353 12.41 14.98 7.06
C SER A 353 12.83 13.77 7.89
N SER A 354 11.91 12.84 8.14
CA SER A 354 12.14 11.66 8.97
C SER A 354 11.81 10.38 8.22
N ILE A 355 12.77 9.45 8.23
CA ILE A 355 12.69 8.10 7.65
C ILE A 355 12.61 7.11 8.82
N HIS A 356 11.79 6.07 8.70
CA HIS A 356 11.61 5.07 9.75
C HIS A 356 12.04 3.69 9.28
N LEU A 357 13.10 3.15 9.89
CA LEU A 357 13.64 1.83 9.63
C LEU A 357 13.31 0.88 10.79
N ASN A 358 13.29 -0.42 10.53
CA ASN A 358 13.17 -1.42 11.58
C ASN A 358 14.30 -2.46 11.46
N PHE A 359 15.16 -2.50 12.47
CA PHE A 359 16.22 -3.48 12.53
C PHE A 359 15.75 -4.69 13.33
N ILE A 360 15.80 -5.86 12.71
CA ILE A 360 15.31 -7.11 13.31
C ILE A 360 16.47 -7.97 13.79
N GLN A 361 16.17 -8.98 14.60
CA GLN A 361 17.11 -10.07 14.84
C GLN A 361 17.47 -10.77 13.53
N GLU A 362 18.56 -11.54 13.53
CA GLU A 362 18.93 -12.39 12.41
C GLU A 362 17.73 -13.26 11.97
N ILE A 363 17.47 -13.29 10.66
CA ILE A 363 16.27 -13.93 10.10
C ILE A 363 16.18 -15.41 10.53
N GLU A 364 17.31 -16.12 10.54
CA GLU A 364 17.38 -17.51 11.00
C GLU A 364 16.93 -17.66 12.46
N THR A 365 17.33 -16.73 13.34
CA THR A 365 16.95 -16.71 14.75
C THR A 365 15.44 -16.48 14.90
N LEU A 366 14.85 -15.58 14.11
CA LEU A 366 13.40 -15.36 14.11
C LEU A 366 12.62 -16.55 13.57
N ILE A 367 13.10 -17.20 12.51
CA ILE A 367 12.49 -18.41 11.95
C ILE A 367 12.46 -19.52 13.02
N LYS A 368 13.58 -19.74 13.73
CA LYS A 368 13.66 -20.72 14.82
C LYS A 368 12.74 -20.36 15.99
N ALA A 369 12.66 -19.09 16.36
CA ALA A 369 11.78 -18.62 17.43
C ALA A 369 10.29 -18.86 17.07
N ARG A 370 9.88 -18.57 15.82
CA ARG A 370 8.52 -18.83 15.35
C ARG A 370 8.22 -20.34 15.32
N ALA A 371 9.16 -21.15 14.82
CA ALA A 371 9.02 -22.60 14.81
C ALA A 371 8.85 -23.18 16.22
N GLY A 372 9.67 -22.74 17.19
CA GLY A 372 9.54 -23.15 18.59
C GLY A 372 8.18 -22.75 19.20
N PHE A 373 7.71 -21.53 18.93
CA PHE A 373 6.40 -21.09 19.37
C PHE A 373 5.27 -21.99 18.84
N ILE A 374 5.29 -22.32 17.54
CA ILE A 374 4.27 -23.19 16.92
C ILE A 374 4.36 -24.61 17.49
N ALA A 375 5.57 -25.13 17.69
CA ALA A 375 5.77 -26.46 18.26
C ALA A 375 5.21 -26.57 19.68
N GLU A 376 5.41 -25.54 20.51
CA GLU A 376 4.95 -25.49 21.90
C GLU A 376 3.46 -25.17 22.07
N ARG A 377 2.95 -24.19 21.30
CA ARG A 377 1.61 -23.61 21.49
C ARG A 377 0.58 -24.11 20.46
N GLY A 378 1.03 -24.75 19.38
CA GLY A 378 0.22 -24.98 18.19
C GLY A 378 0.04 -23.72 17.36
N GLY A 379 -0.74 -23.84 16.29
CA GLY A 379 -1.05 -22.75 15.38
C GLY A 379 -2.22 -23.11 14.47
N GLN A 380 -2.50 -22.24 13.50
CA GLN A 380 -3.46 -22.52 12.42
C GLN A 380 -2.79 -23.28 11.28
N LEU A 381 -3.57 -23.64 10.25
CA LEU A 381 -3.10 -24.43 9.12
C LEU A 381 -1.85 -23.83 8.43
N ALA A 382 -1.83 -22.51 8.23
CA ALA A 382 -0.70 -21.80 7.63
C ALA A 382 0.56 -21.80 8.53
N ASP A 383 0.39 -21.86 9.86
CA ASP A 383 1.52 -21.97 10.79
C ASP A 383 2.20 -23.33 10.67
N TYR A 384 1.42 -24.40 10.52
CA TYR A 384 1.98 -25.74 10.28
C TYR A 384 2.64 -25.86 8.92
N LEU A 385 2.13 -25.16 7.89
CA LEU A 385 2.85 -25.04 6.61
C LEU A 385 4.20 -24.36 6.79
N PHE A 386 4.26 -23.23 7.51
CA PHE A 386 5.53 -22.57 7.83
C PHE A 386 6.49 -23.53 8.56
N LEU A 387 6.00 -24.27 9.56
CA LEU A 387 6.80 -25.22 10.31
C LEU A 387 7.35 -26.35 9.42
N ALA A 388 6.54 -26.88 8.50
CA ALA A 388 6.96 -27.89 7.54
C ALA A 388 8.00 -27.37 6.54
N GLU A 389 7.76 -26.20 5.93
CA GLU A 389 8.71 -25.57 5.01
C GLU A 389 10.06 -25.29 5.68
N LYS A 390 10.03 -24.77 6.92
CA LYS A 390 11.23 -24.60 7.73
C LYS A 390 11.94 -25.93 7.94
N ASN A 391 11.24 -27.01 8.29
CA ASN A 391 11.85 -28.31 8.56
C ASN A 391 12.35 -29.04 7.30
N ALA A 392 11.85 -28.69 6.12
CA ALA A 392 12.40 -29.17 4.85
C ALA A 392 13.83 -28.63 4.60
N ILE A 393 14.20 -27.50 5.23
CA ILE A 393 15.52 -26.86 5.09
C ILE A 393 16.36 -27.04 6.38
N TYR A 394 15.76 -26.81 7.54
CA TYR A 394 16.38 -26.84 8.88
C TYR A 394 15.65 -27.85 9.80
N PRO A 395 15.86 -29.16 9.57
CA PRO A 395 15.10 -30.20 10.23
C PRO A 395 15.37 -30.28 11.74
N VAL A 396 14.30 -30.45 12.52
CA VAL A 396 14.32 -30.67 13.97
C VAL A 396 13.34 -31.79 14.31
N ALA A 397 13.85 -32.88 14.88
CA ALA A 397 13.09 -34.12 15.08
C ALA A 397 11.77 -33.91 15.87
N SER A 398 11.81 -33.16 16.98
CA SER A 398 10.62 -32.89 17.79
C SER A 398 9.57 -32.02 17.08
N GLU A 399 10.00 -31.17 16.14
CA GLU A 399 9.08 -30.37 15.31
C GLU A 399 8.45 -31.25 14.23
N ILE A 400 9.20 -32.20 13.66
CA ILE A 400 8.68 -33.17 12.69
C ILE A 400 7.66 -34.11 13.36
N GLU A 401 7.93 -34.61 14.57
CA GLU A 401 6.95 -35.39 15.34
C GLU A 401 5.65 -34.59 15.60
N LYS A 402 5.77 -33.28 15.84
CA LYS A 402 4.62 -32.39 16.00
C LYS A 402 3.84 -32.22 14.70
N LEU A 403 4.53 -32.10 13.56
CA LEU A 403 3.91 -32.06 12.23
C LEU A 403 3.15 -33.35 11.92
N GLU A 404 3.74 -34.51 12.21
CA GLU A 404 3.09 -35.82 12.05
C GLU A 404 1.82 -35.92 12.91
N SER A 405 1.91 -35.51 14.18
CA SER A 405 0.76 -35.48 15.08
C SER A 405 -0.34 -34.56 14.57
N PHE A 406 0.01 -33.39 14.02
CA PHE A 406 -0.95 -32.48 13.40
C PHE A 406 -1.64 -33.10 12.18
N VAL A 407 -0.87 -33.77 11.31
CA VAL A 407 -1.41 -34.44 10.11
C VAL A 407 -2.47 -35.48 10.50
N ASP A 408 -2.27 -36.22 11.58
CA ASP A 408 -3.22 -37.23 12.02
C ASP A 408 -4.38 -36.68 12.86
N ASP A 409 -4.06 -35.97 13.93
CA ASP A 409 -5.02 -35.63 14.99
C ASP A 409 -5.91 -34.43 14.63
N GLU A 410 -5.48 -33.60 13.68
CA GLU A 410 -6.18 -32.40 13.27
C GLU A 410 -6.53 -32.42 11.78
N LEU A 411 -5.54 -32.62 10.90
CA LEU A 411 -5.76 -32.56 9.45
C LEU A 411 -6.66 -33.69 8.98
N PHE A 412 -6.25 -34.97 9.09
CA PHE A 412 -7.09 -36.09 8.62
C PHE A 412 -8.29 -36.38 9.52
N ALA A 413 -8.21 -36.05 10.81
CA ALA A 413 -9.33 -36.24 11.72
C ALA A 413 -10.47 -35.25 11.48
N LYS A 414 -10.17 -34.00 11.10
CA LYS A 414 -11.18 -32.90 11.11
C LYS A 414 -11.23 -32.10 9.82
N MET A 415 -10.11 -31.76 9.21
CA MET A 415 -10.04 -30.73 8.15
C MET A 415 -10.02 -31.31 6.72
N GLN A 416 -9.33 -32.42 6.51
CA GLN A 416 -9.15 -33.04 5.20
C GLN A 416 -9.87 -34.38 5.16
N ASN A 417 -10.79 -34.53 4.19
CA ASN A 417 -11.52 -35.77 4.00
C ASN A 417 -10.56 -36.89 3.55
N PRO A 418 -10.41 -38.00 4.29
CA PRO A 418 -9.42 -39.03 3.97
C PRO A 418 -9.74 -39.83 2.70
N GLY A 419 -11.00 -39.82 2.23
CA GLY A 419 -11.40 -40.51 1.01
C GLY A 419 -11.27 -39.65 -0.25
N THR A 420 -11.63 -38.37 -0.17
CA THR A 420 -11.64 -37.46 -1.33
C THR A 420 -10.47 -36.48 -1.37
N LEU A 421 -9.74 -36.36 -0.26
CA LEU A 421 -8.68 -35.38 0.02
C LEU A 421 -9.10 -33.92 -0.11
N ALA A 422 -10.42 -33.66 -0.13
CA ALA A 422 -10.97 -32.31 -0.07
C ALA A 422 -10.68 -31.69 1.30
N VAL A 423 -10.32 -30.40 1.30
CA VAL A 423 -9.94 -29.63 2.47
C VAL A 423 -11.02 -28.63 2.82
N ALA A 424 -11.46 -28.66 4.07
CA ALA A 424 -12.45 -27.75 4.62
C ALA A 424 -11.88 -26.34 4.82
N GLN A 425 -12.72 -25.32 4.64
CA GLN A 425 -12.38 -23.93 4.98
C GLN A 425 -12.54 -23.66 6.47
N GLU A 426 -13.56 -24.26 7.07
CA GLU A 426 -13.94 -24.01 8.44
C GLU A 426 -14.27 -25.30 9.16
N ILE A 427 -14.20 -25.25 10.49
CA ILE A 427 -14.68 -26.32 11.35
C ILE A 427 -16.07 -25.93 11.84
N ASP A 428 -17.05 -26.75 11.50
CA ASP A 428 -18.42 -26.56 11.98
C ASP A 428 -18.45 -26.71 13.51
N ARG A 429 -18.98 -25.68 14.19
CA ARG A 429 -18.96 -25.60 15.65
C ARG A 429 -19.80 -26.66 16.35
N GLN A 430 -20.78 -27.27 15.66
CA GLN A 430 -21.68 -28.26 16.27
C GLN A 430 -21.12 -29.67 16.14
N THR A 431 -20.54 -29.99 15.00
CA THR A 431 -20.03 -31.31 14.65
C THR A 431 -18.54 -31.47 14.94
N GLY A 432 -17.79 -30.36 15.00
CA GLY A 432 -16.33 -30.37 15.11
C GLY A 432 -15.64 -30.86 13.84
N MET A 433 -16.39 -31.00 12.74
CA MET A 433 -15.91 -31.51 11.46
C MET A 433 -15.76 -30.38 10.43
N GLY A 434 -14.86 -30.59 9.48
CA GLY A 434 -14.66 -29.70 8.36
C GLY A 434 -15.91 -29.52 7.50
N ALA A 435 -16.19 -28.26 7.16
CA ALA A 435 -17.26 -27.84 6.26
C ALA A 435 -16.71 -26.86 5.20
N ASN A 436 -17.55 -26.54 4.20
CA ASN A 436 -17.25 -25.61 3.11
C ASN A 436 -15.96 -25.94 2.35
N PHE A 437 -16.00 -26.96 1.48
CA PHE A 437 -14.84 -27.46 0.73
C PHE A 437 -14.56 -26.68 -0.59
N GLY A 438 -15.19 -25.52 -0.79
CA GLY A 438 -15.21 -24.83 -2.09
C GLY A 438 -14.09 -23.83 -2.36
N ASN A 439 -13.13 -23.63 -1.44
CA ASN A 439 -12.10 -22.59 -1.56
C ASN A 439 -10.74 -23.26 -1.77
N SER A 440 -10.02 -22.75 -2.76
CA SER A 440 -8.73 -23.29 -3.19
C SER A 440 -7.58 -22.94 -2.26
N VAL A 441 -7.64 -21.86 -1.47
CA VAL A 441 -6.54 -21.44 -0.56
C VAL A 441 -6.30 -22.50 0.52
N ALA A 442 -7.35 -23.01 1.15
CA ALA A 442 -7.21 -24.08 2.16
C ALA A 442 -6.57 -25.34 1.54
N HIS A 443 -7.00 -25.72 0.33
CA HIS A 443 -6.41 -26.82 -0.41
C HIS A 443 -4.94 -26.55 -0.76
N ALA A 444 -4.61 -25.35 -1.21
CA ALA A 444 -3.25 -24.95 -1.57
C ALA A 444 -2.31 -24.98 -0.35
N VAL A 445 -2.77 -24.54 0.82
CA VAL A 445 -1.96 -24.63 2.05
C VAL A 445 -1.69 -26.10 2.41
N VAL A 446 -2.70 -26.97 2.37
CA VAL A 446 -2.52 -28.42 2.67
C VAL A 446 -1.70 -29.14 1.61
N LEU A 447 -1.88 -28.79 0.34
CA LEU A 447 -1.08 -29.28 -0.78
C LEU A 447 0.41 -29.00 -0.54
N ASN A 448 0.75 -27.74 -0.24
CA ASN A 448 2.12 -27.33 0.04
C ASN A 448 2.64 -27.95 1.35
N LEU A 449 1.78 -28.17 2.34
CA LEU A 449 2.15 -28.87 3.57
C LEU A 449 2.58 -30.31 3.27
N HIS A 450 1.78 -31.06 2.51
CA HIS A 450 2.11 -32.43 2.10
C HIS A 450 3.38 -32.46 1.24
N LEU A 451 3.58 -31.46 0.38
CA LEU A 451 4.79 -31.34 -0.44
C LEU A 451 6.05 -31.06 0.41
N ALA A 452 5.94 -30.19 1.43
CA ALA A 452 7.01 -29.96 2.39
C ALA A 452 7.32 -31.23 3.21
N MET A 453 6.31 -31.97 3.63
CA MET A 453 6.47 -33.27 4.31
C MET A 453 7.11 -34.32 3.40
N PHE A 454 6.77 -34.34 2.10
CA PHE A 454 7.48 -35.14 1.10
C PHE A 454 8.97 -34.81 1.07
N ARG A 455 9.34 -33.52 1.02
CA ARG A 455 10.75 -33.09 1.04
C ARG A 455 11.47 -33.51 2.32
N ILE A 456 10.82 -33.40 3.48
CA ILE A 456 11.36 -33.88 4.77
C ILE A 456 11.62 -35.40 4.72
N ALA A 457 10.62 -36.18 4.28
CA ALA A 457 10.70 -37.63 4.19
C ALA A 457 11.77 -38.11 3.18
N SER A 458 11.96 -37.37 2.08
CA SER A 458 12.93 -37.68 1.02
C SER A 458 14.38 -37.38 1.40
N THR A 459 14.63 -36.46 2.33
CA THR A 459 15.99 -35.95 2.64
C THR A 459 16.48 -36.38 4.01
N TYR A 460 15.87 -35.85 5.08
CA TYR A 460 16.34 -36.01 6.45
C TYR A 460 15.85 -37.31 7.11
N GLY A 461 14.71 -37.84 6.66
CA GLY A 461 14.03 -38.95 7.33
C GLY A 461 13.38 -38.53 8.65
N GLY A 462 12.79 -39.47 9.40
CA GLY A 462 12.10 -39.17 10.67
C GLY A 462 10.65 -38.74 10.53
N ALA A 463 10.16 -38.54 9.31
CA ALA A 463 8.73 -38.58 9.01
C ALA A 463 8.18 -39.99 9.28
N ALA A 464 6.96 -40.08 9.80
CA ALA A 464 6.30 -41.34 10.11
C ALA A 464 5.84 -42.07 8.84
N ARG A 465 5.60 -41.31 7.76
CA ARG A 465 5.17 -41.82 6.45
C ARG A 465 6.29 -41.70 5.43
N SER A 466 6.20 -42.54 4.40
CA SER A 466 7.14 -42.50 3.29
C SER A 466 6.95 -41.24 2.42
N ALA A 467 8.01 -40.85 1.72
CA ALA A 467 7.94 -39.78 0.73
C ALA A 467 6.83 -40.02 -0.31
N GLU A 468 6.73 -41.24 -0.85
CA GLU A 468 5.70 -41.59 -1.83
C GLU A 468 4.27 -41.38 -1.30
N GLU A 469 4.03 -41.63 -0.01
CA GLU A 469 2.72 -41.39 0.61
C GLU A 469 2.39 -39.91 0.68
N TYR A 470 3.34 -39.07 1.09
CA TYR A 470 3.14 -37.63 1.12
C TYR A 470 2.94 -37.03 -0.26
N LEU A 471 3.71 -37.49 -1.27
CA LEU A 471 3.49 -37.06 -2.65
C LEU A 471 2.11 -37.48 -3.16
N ARG A 472 1.64 -38.68 -2.79
CA ARG A 472 0.27 -39.11 -3.12
C ARG A 472 -0.78 -38.21 -2.45
N PHE A 473 -0.57 -37.78 -1.20
CA PHE A 473 -1.47 -36.83 -0.54
C PHE A 473 -1.43 -35.46 -1.19
N ALA A 474 -0.25 -34.96 -1.55
CA ALA A 474 -0.10 -33.71 -2.28
C ALA A 474 -0.85 -33.77 -3.62
N TYR A 475 -0.56 -34.78 -4.46
CA TYR A 475 -1.27 -35.02 -5.72
C TYR A 475 -2.79 -35.10 -5.56
N GLY A 476 -3.27 -35.91 -4.60
CA GLY A 476 -4.69 -36.07 -4.38
C GLY A 476 -5.38 -34.81 -3.84
N THR A 477 -4.67 -34.00 -3.05
CA THR A 477 -5.14 -32.68 -2.59
C THR A 477 -5.24 -31.70 -3.76
N ALA A 478 -4.26 -31.71 -4.69
CA ALA A 478 -4.32 -30.89 -5.90
C ALA A 478 -5.50 -31.31 -6.82
N GLU A 479 -5.71 -32.61 -7.03
CA GLU A 479 -6.87 -33.11 -7.77
C GLU A 479 -8.19 -32.71 -7.09
N ALA A 480 -8.26 -32.77 -5.76
CA ALA A 480 -9.42 -32.31 -5.01
C ALA A 480 -9.65 -30.80 -5.16
N MET A 481 -8.58 -29.99 -5.08
CA MET A 481 -8.64 -28.55 -5.30
C MET A 481 -9.25 -28.21 -6.66
N PHE A 482 -8.75 -28.81 -7.75
CA PHE A 482 -9.28 -28.55 -9.09
C PHE A 482 -10.67 -29.16 -9.32
N ARG A 483 -11.07 -30.19 -8.56
CA ARG A 483 -12.42 -30.77 -8.64
C ARG A 483 -13.47 -29.93 -7.91
N GLU A 484 -13.15 -29.50 -6.70
CA GLU A 484 -14.10 -28.83 -5.79
C GLU A 484 -14.07 -27.30 -5.93
N ALA A 485 -12.89 -26.68 -6.06
CA ALA A 485 -12.74 -25.22 -6.04
C ALA A 485 -12.87 -24.56 -7.42
N SER A 486 -12.56 -25.25 -8.52
CA SER A 486 -12.64 -24.66 -9.88
C SER A 486 -14.04 -24.19 -10.30
N ARG A 487 -15.09 -24.63 -9.58
CA ARG A 487 -16.50 -24.32 -9.87
C ARG A 487 -17.03 -23.05 -9.20
N PHE A 488 -16.37 -22.55 -8.15
CA PHE A 488 -16.85 -21.39 -7.38
C PHE A 488 -15.70 -20.46 -6.98
N GLY A 489 -15.74 -19.20 -7.45
CA GLY A 489 -14.96 -18.08 -6.92
C GLY A 489 -13.47 -18.02 -7.31
N SER A 490 -12.70 -19.10 -7.14
CA SER A 490 -11.24 -19.09 -7.31
C SER A 490 -10.77 -18.97 -8.76
N SER A 491 -11.51 -19.55 -9.71
CA SER A 491 -11.27 -19.34 -11.15
C SER A 491 -11.53 -17.90 -11.62
N ARG A 492 -12.07 -17.03 -10.74
CA ARG A 492 -12.28 -15.59 -11.00
C ARG A 492 -11.25 -14.71 -10.32
N THR A 493 -10.67 -15.17 -9.22
CA THR A 493 -9.89 -14.39 -8.26
C THR A 493 -8.49 -14.94 -8.05
N GLY A 494 -8.11 -16.05 -8.68
CA GLY A 494 -6.86 -16.73 -8.34
C GLY A 494 -6.86 -17.31 -6.92
N SER A 495 -5.76 -17.97 -6.55
CA SER A 495 -5.58 -18.67 -5.30
C SER A 495 -4.12 -18.62 -4.85
N LEU A 496 -3.89 -18.09 -3.66
CA LEU A 496 -2.57 -18.08 -3.04
C LEU A 496 -2.03 -19.51 -2.86
N GLY A 497 -0.79 -19.75 -3.28
CA GLY A 497 -0.07 -21.00 -3.09
C GLY A 497 -0.43 -22.12 -4.08
N ILE A 498 -1.27 -21.85 -5.09
CA ILE A 498 -1.69 -22.86 -6.08
C ILE A 498 -0.53 -23.41 -6.90
N ASP A 499 0.54 -22.63 -7.07
CA ASP A 499 1.74 -22.98 -7.81
C ASP A 499 2.45 -24.24 -7.28
N GLY A 500 2.20 -24.62 -6.01
CA GLY A 500 2.62 -25.92 -5.47
C GLY A 500 2.14 -27.10 -6.33
N SER A 501 1.03 -26.97 -7.06
CA SER A 501 0.58 -28.01 -7.97
C SER A 501 1.53 -28.23 -9.16
N MET A 502 2.22 -27.19 -9.61
CA MET A 502 3.26 -27.31 -10.64
C MET A 502 4.49 -28.05 -10.09
N GLU A 503 4.85 -27.82 -8.83
CA GLU A 503 5.93 -28.55 -8.19
C GLU A 503 5.57 -30.03 -8.02
N VAL A 504 4.35 -30.36 -7.59
CA VAL A 504 3.86 -31.76 -7.58
C VAL A 504 3.94 -32.40 -8.97
N CYS A 505 3.55 -31.68 -10.04
CA CYS A 505 3.72 -32.17 -11.41
C CYS A 505 5.17 -32.49 -11.76
N SER A 506 6.13 -31.67 -11.30
CA SER A 506 7.56 -31.90 -11.51
C SER A 506 8.01 -33.18 -10.80
N GLU A 507 7.71 -33.31 -9.51
CA GLU A 507 8.08 -34.45 -8.66
C GLU A 507 7.50 -35.78 -9.15
N LEU A 508 6.24 -35.78 -9.62
CA LEU A 508 5.63 -36.94 -10.26
C LEU A 508 6.40 -37.39 -11.50
N GLY A 509 6.94 -36.44 -12.29
CA GLY A 509 7.76 -36.73 -13.45
C GLY A 509 9.10 -37.34 -13.10
N GLU A 510 9.79 -36.79 -12.10
CA GLU A 510 11.08 -37.30 -11.61
C GLU A 510 10.98 -38.73 -11.08
N LEU A 511 9.86 -39.08 -10.45
CA LEU A 511 9.57 -40.43 -9.96
C LEU A 511 8.94 -41.36 -11.00
N GLY A 512 8.83 -40.93 -12.27
CA GLY A 512 8.31 -41.76 -13.36
C GLY A 512 6.79 -42.00 -13.33
N ARG A 513 6.03 -41.24 -12.55
CA ARG A 513 4.55 -41.32 -12.43
C ARG A 513 3.85 -40.52 -13.53
N HIS A 514 4.20 -40.80 -14.78
CA HIS A 514 3.83 -39.99 -15.94
C HIS A 514 2.31 -39.89 -16.18
N ASP A 515 1.52 -40.91 -15.85
CA ASP A 515 0.06 -40.87 -16.00
C ASP A 515 -0.59 -39.86 -15.05
N GLU A 516 -0.11 -39.77 -13.81
CA GLU A 516 -0.59 -38.83 -12.81
C GLU A 516 -0.08 -37.42 -13.09
N GLN A 517 1.18 -37.30 -13.48
CA GLN A 517 1.77 -36.05 -13.96
C GLN A 517 0.94 -35.46 -15.09
N LYS A 518 0.65 -36.26 -16.12
CA LYS A 518 -0.12 -35.82 -17.29
C LYS A 518 -1.52 -35.36 -16.87
N ARG A 519 -2.20 -36.13 -16.01
CA ARG A 519 -3.55 -35.78 -15.53
C ARG A 519 -3.55 -34.46 -14.76
N LEU A 520 -2.64 -34.28 -13.80
CA LEU A 520 -2.57 -33.05 -13.03
C LEU A 520 -2.20 -31.87 -13.93
N PHE A 521 -1.27 -32.05 -14.87
CA PHE A 521 -0.91 -31.02 -15.83
C PHE A 521 -2.11 -30.60 -16.68
N GLU A 522 -2.91 -31.54 -17.17
CA GLU A 522 -4.17 -31.24 -17.88
C GLU A 522 -5.13 -30.43 -17.00
N ARG A 523 -5.25 -30.72 -15.69
CA ARG A 523 -6.07 -29.91 -14.76
C ARG A 523 -5.56 -28.49 -14.64
N ILE A 524 -4.25 -28.33 -14.45
CA ILE A 524 -3.60 -27.02 -14.32
C ILE A 524 -3.76 -26.23 -15.61
N SER A 525 -3.51 -26.83 -16.78
CA SER A 525 -3.66 -26.18 -18.08
C SER A 525 -5.10 -25.72 -18.33
N ASN A 526 -6.09 -26.56 -18.07
CA ASN A 526 -7.50 -26.16 -18.21
C ASN A 526 -7.86 -24.99 -17.29
N TYR A 527 -7.37 -25.00 -16.05
CA TYR A 527 -7.59 -23.90 -15.11
C TYR A 527 -6.86 -22.62 -15.54
N ALA A 528 -5.61 -22.73 -16.00
CA ALA A 528 -4.82 -21.64 -16.53
C ALA A 528 -5.51 -21.00 -17.74
N GLU A 529 -6.03 -21.79 -18.67
CA GLU A 529 -6.82 -21.31 -19.82
C GLU A 529 -8.06 -20.52 -19.36
N LEU A 530 -8.81 -21.03 -18.37
CA LEU A 530 -9.97 -20.32 -17.81
C LEU A 530 -9.60 -18.99 -17.15
N LEU A 531 -8.47 -18.95 -16.43
CA LEU A 531 -7.96 -17.72 -15.84
C LEU A 531 -7.53 -16.76 -16.96
N MET A 532 -6.84 -17.26 -17.99
CA MET A 532 -6.28 -16.46 -19.08
C MET A 532 -7.31 -15.99 -20.12
N ASP A 533 -8.49 -16.61 -20.22
CA ASP A 533 -9.58 -16.15 -21.10
C ASP A 533 -10.24 -14.85 -20.59
N ARG A 534 -10.04 -14.50 -19.32
CA ARG A 534 -10.57 -13.27 -18.70
C ARG A 534 -9.89 -12.02 -19.22
N GLN A 535 -10.66 -10.93 -19.31
CA GLN A 535 -10.06 -9.60 -19.49
C GLN A 535 -9.32 -9.19 -18.21
N LEU A 536 -8.08 -8.74 -18.35
CA LEU A 536 -7.33 -8.09 -17.28
C LEU A 536 -8.11 -6.86 -16.80
N PRO A 537 -8.33 -6.69 -15.49
CA PRO A 537 -7.80 -7.47 -14.36
C PRO A 537 -8.73 -8.61 -13.91
N TRP A 538 -8.14 -9.68 -13.36
CA TRP A 538 -8.90 -10.78 -12.75
C TRP A 538 -9.72 -10.28 -11.54
N GLY A 539 -10.94 -10.81 -11.42
CA GLY A 539 -11.93 -10.39 -10.44
C GLY A 539 -11.46 -10.54 -9.00
N VAL A 540 -12.18 -9.89 -8.09
CA VAL A 540 -11.66 -9.46 -6.79
C VAL A 540 -12.56 -9.98 -5.67
N GLU A 541 -12.01 -10.78 -4.75
CA GLU A 541 -12.65 -11.09 -3.47
C GLU A 541 -12.89 -9.77 -2.68
N ALA A 542 -12.01 -8.78 -2.88
CA ALA A 542 -12.17 -7.37 -2.53
C ALA A 542 -11.48 -6.49 -3.58
N ALA A 543 -12.03 -5.32 -3.90
CA ALA A 543 -11.60 -4.49 -5.05
C ALA A 543 -10.12 -4.05 -5.08
N THR A 544 -9.43 -4.11 -3.94
CA THR A 544 -7.99 -3.81 -3.79
C THR A 544 -7.12 -5.06 -3.64
N ASP A 545 -7.68 -6.26 -3.78
CA ASP A 545 -6.92 -7.50 -3.63
C ASP A 545 -6.01 -7.76 -4.83
N THR A 546 -4.71 -7.79 -4.57
CA THR A 546 -3.64 -7.99 -5.56
C THR A 546 -3.03 -9.39 -5.49
N SER A 547 -3.47 -10.24 -4.56
CA SER A 547 -3.05 -11.65 -4.41
C SER A 547 -3.04 -12.49 -5.71
N PRO A 548 -3.92 -12.27 -6.71
CA PRO A 548 -4.00 -13.15 -7.88
C PRO A 548 -2.84 -12.96 -8.88
N PHE A 549 -2.09 -11.85 -8.78
CA PHE A 549 -1.12 -11.49 -9.80
C PHE A 549 0.06 -12.46 -9.89
N ALA A 550 0.54 -12.97 -8.76
CA ALA A 550 1.63 -13.95 -8.74
C ALA A 550 1.30 -15.21 -9.56
N GLU A 551 0.09 -15.74 -9.40
CA GLU A 551 -0.40 -16.90 -10.11
C GLU A 551 -0.67 -16.59 -11.58
N ALA A 552 -1.35 -15.49 -11.86
CA ALA A 552 -1.67 -15.12 -13.23
C ALA A 552 -0.39 -14.90 -14.06
N PHE A 553 0.66 -14.37 -13.44
CA PHE A 553 1.98 -14.23 -14.07
C PHE A 553 2.63 -15.58 -14.38
N LEU A 554 2.50 -16.55 -13.46
CA LEU A 554 2.98 -17.92 -13.66
C LEU A 554 2.29 -18.56 -14.87
N TYR A 555 0.97 -18.38 -15.00
CA TYR A 555 0.16 -19.03 -16.03
C TYR A 555 0.10 -18.30 -17.37
N ALA A 556 0.37 -16.99 -17.43
CA ALA A 556 0.55 -16.28 -18.69
C ALA A 556 1.65 -16.92 -19.56
N GLY A 557 2.59 -17.64 -18.92
CA GLY A 557 3.64 -18.38 -19.60
C GLY A 557 4.68 -17.47 -20.26
N ILE A 558 5.81 -18.05 -20.65
CA ILE A 558 6.96 -17.31 -21.21
C ILE A 558 6.62 -16.67 -22.57
N ASN A 559 5.59 -17.18 -23.27
CA ASN A 559 5.28 -16.77 -24.64
C ASN A 559 4.29 -15.60 -24.74
N ASP A 560 3.77 -15.07 -23.64
CA ASP A 560 2.91 -13.88 -23.61
C ASP A 560 3.55 -12.76 -22.78
N GLU A 561 4.67 -12.24 -23.28
CA GLU A 561 5.45 -11.17 -22.65
C GLU A 561 4.61 -9.91 -22.42
N ALA A 562 3.71 -9.58 -23.35
CA ALA A 562 2.84 -8.42 -23.24
C ALA A 562 1.89 -8.52 -22.04
N ARG A 563 1.28 -9.69 -21.85
CA ARG A 563 0.44 -9.96 -20.68
C ARG A 563 1.26 -9.99 -19.39
N GLN A 564 2.43 -10.62 -19.38
CA GLN A 564 3.33 -10.60 -18.22
C GLN A 564 3.71 -9.17 -17.81
N ALA A 565 4.06 -8.31 -18.77
CA ALA A 565 4.34 -6.90 -18.51
C ALA A 565 3.13 -6.17 -17.93
N ALA A 566 1.93 -6.41 -18.47
CA ALA A 566 0.69 -5.81 -17.99
C ALA A 566 0.33 -6.23 -16.54
N ILE A 567 0.66 -7.47 -16.15
CA ILE A 567 0.49 -7.97 -14.77
C ILE A 567 1.47 -7.29 -13.83
N LEU A 568 2.75 -7.26 -14.19
CA LEU A 568 3.80 -6.62 -13.37
C LEU A 568 3.50 -5.15 -13.14
N GLN A 569 3.07 -4.45 -14.20
CA GLN A 569 2.71 -3.05 -14.12
C GLN A 569 1.60 -2.79 -13.09
N ARG A 570 0.54 -3.62 -13.08
CA ARG A 570 -0.56 -3.53 -12.10
C ARG A 570 -0.14 -3.92 -10.70
N ALA A 571 0.66 -4.97 -10.56
CA ALA A 571 1.19 -5.39 -9.26
C ALA A 571 2.05 -4.29 -8.62
N TYR A 572 2.96 -3.68 -9.39
CA TYR A 572 3.78 -2.57 -8.91
C TYR A 572 3.00 -1.28 -8.68
N ALA A 573 1.90 -1.04 -9.40
CA ALA A 573 1.02 0.10 -9.15
C ALA A 573 0.39 0.06 -7.75
N ALA A 574 0.14 -1.14 -7.21
CA ALA A 574 -0.38 -1.34 -5.86
C ALA A 574 0.70 -1.31 -4.78
N ARG A 575 1.99 -1.36 -5.13
CA ARG A 575 3.10 -1.46 -4.16
C ARG A 575 3.67 -0.10 -3.80
N SER A 576 3.68 0.23 -2.52
CA SER A 576 4.32 1.44 -2.01
C SER A 576 5.82 1.26 -1.86
N LEU A 577 6.59 2.31 -2.18
CA LEU A 577 8.03 2.42 -1.89
C LEU A 577 8.31 3.55 -0.90
N ALA A 578 7.30 3.96 -0.13
CA ALA A 578 7.46 5.00 0.89
C ALA A 578 8.56 4.61 1.89
N PRO A 579 9.47 5.54 2.25
CA PRO A 579 10.63 5.26 3.10
C PRO A 579 10.27 5.18 4.60
N SER A 580 9.27 4.34 4.91
CA SER A 580 8.86 3.91 6.24
C SER A 580 8.69 2.40 6.24
N TRP A 581 9.23 1.70 7.22
CA TRP A 581 9.30 0.23 7.22
C TRP A 581 7.93 -0.47 7.06
N TRP A 582 6.84 0.15 7.52
CA TRP A 582 5.50 -0.42 7.39
C TRP A 582 4.91 -0.27 5.97
N TRP A 583 5.27 0.79 5.22
CA TRP A 583 4.79 0.97 3.85
C TRP A 583 5.76 0.47 2.79
N TYR A 584 7.06 0.39 3.11
CA TYR A 584 8.09 0.06 2.14
C TYR A 584 7.92 -1.37 1.60
N GLY A 585 7.62 -1.48 0.30
CA GLY A 585 7.36 -2.75 -0.37
C GLY A 585 5.98 -3.34 -0.07
N SER A 586 5.12 -2.64 0.68
CA SER A 586 3.77 -3.11 1.00
C SER A 586 2.83 -2.94 -0.19
N ASP A 587 2.11 -4.00 -0.54
CA ASP A 587 0.98 -3.91 -1.47
C ASP A 587 -0.22 -3.29 -0.76
N LYS A 588 -0.98 -2.47 -1.49
CA LYS A 588 -2.22 -1.85 -0.99
C LYS A 588 -3.25 -2.92 -0.65
N ARG A 589 -3.74 -2.88 0.59
CA ARG A 589 -4.85 -3.72 1.06
C ARG A 589 -5.68 -2.97 2.09
N ILE A 590 -7.00 -3.11 2.00
CA ILE A 590 -7.95 -2.57 2.97
C ILE A 590 -8.69 -3.77 3.58
N GLU A 591 -8.81 -3.82 4.90
CA GLU A 591 -9.41 -4.95 5.61
C GLU A 591 -10.42 -4.46 6.64
N ARG A 592 -11.63 -5.04 6.62
CA ARG A 592 -12.74 -4.68 7.53
C ARG A 592 -12.44 -4.99 9.00
N GLU A 593 -11.49 -5.89 9.25
CA GLU A 593 -11.08 -6.32 10.59
C GLU A 593 -9.88 -5.51 11.13
N ALA A 594 -9.33 -4.59 10.33
CA ALA A 594 -8.38 -3.60 10.84
C ALA A 594 -9.07 -2.72 11.89
N ALA A 595 -8.35 -2.37 12.96
CA ALA A 595 -8.90 -1.65 14.12
C ALA A 595 -9.59 -0.32 13.74
N ASP A 596 -9.26 0.25 12.59
CA ASP A 596 -9.74 1.52 12.05
C ASP A 596 -10.34 1.42 10.64
N ASN A 597 -10.59 0.19 10.12
CA ASN A 597 -10.89 -0.07 8.71
C ASN A 597 -9.83 0.48 7.72
N GLY A 598 -8.62 0.75 8.20
CA GLY A 598 -7.55 1.38 7.45
C GLY A 598 -6.73 0.41 6.58
N GLU A 599 -5.62 0.94 6.08
CA GLU A 599 -4.66 0.20 5.26
C GLU A 599 -3.94 -0.89 6.08
N ALA A 600 -4.10 -2.15 5.67
CA ALA A 600 -3.38 -3.29 6.23
C ALA A 600 -1.97 -3.38 5.63
N CYS A 601 -1.03 -2.68 6.26
CA CYS A 601 0.37 -2.65 5.85
C CYS A 601 1.07 -4.02 6.01
N LEU A 602 1.91 -4.39 5.04
CA LEU A 602 2.63 -5.67 4.98
C LEU A 602 1.71 -6.91 5.04
N ALA A 603 0.47 -6.77 4.56
CA ALA A 603 -0.46 -7.89 4.48
C ALA A 603 0.00 -8.96 3.48
N TRP A 604 -0.65 -10.13 3.52
CA TRP A 604 -0.28 -11.31 2.73
C TRP A 604 -0.15 -11.13 1.21
N PRO A 605 -0.88 -10.22 0.51
CA PRO A 605 -0.64 -10.01 -0.92
C PRO A 605 0.79 -9.54 -1.21
N THR A 606 1.41 -8.80 -0.28
CA THR A 606 2.80 -8.36 -0.36
C THR A 606 3.77 -9.53 -0.53
N VAL A 607 3.62 -10.55 0.32
CA VAL A 607 4.46 -11.76 0.26
C VAL A 607 4.12 -12.58 -0.98
N ALA A 608 2.84 -12.69 -1.34
CA ALA A 608 2.38 -13.40 -2.53
C ALA A 608 3.03 -12.83 -3.80
N ASN A 609 2.92 -11.52 -4.01
CA ASN A 609 3.42 -10.83 -5.19
C ASN A 609 4.93 -10.64 -5.19
N SER A 610 5.61 -10.81 -4.07
CA SER A 610 7.08 -10.89 -4.05
C SER A 610 7.59 -12.09 -4.87
N ARG A 611 6.75 -13.12 -5.08
CA ARG A 611 7.08 -14.26 -5.93
C ARG A 611 7.21 -13.91 -7.41
N LEU A 612 6.54 -12.86 -7.88
CA LEU A 612 6.70 -12.32 -9.25
C LEU A 612 8.19 -12.06 -9.55
N PHE A 613 8.88 -11.44 -8.59
CA PHE A 613 10.30 -11.14 -8.69
C PHE A 613 11.16 -12.40 -8.77
N PHE A 614 10.92 -13.40 -7.91
CA PHE A 614 11.65 -14.66 -7.94
C PHE A 614 11.40 -15.46 -9.22
N THR A 615 10.17 -15.44 -9.75
CA THR A 615 9.84 -16.09 -11.03
C THR A 615 10.56 -15.43 -12.19
N MET A 616 10.63 -14.09 -12.22
CA MET A 616 11.42 -13.36 -13.22
C MET A 616 12.91 -13.67 -13.12
N LEU A 617 13.48 -13.65 -11.91
CA LEU A 617 14.89 -14.01 -11.71
C LEU A 617 15.18 -15.42 -12.22
N ARG A 618 14.34 -16.41 -11.86
CA ARG A 618 14.51 -17.80 -12.34
C ARG A 618 14.48 -17.89 -13.87
N ARG A 619 13.57 -17.15 -14.52
CA ARG A 619 13.51 -17.06 -15.99
C ARG A 619 14.83 -16.54 -16.55
N ASP A 620 15.30 -15.41 -16.04
CA ASP A 620 16.50 -14.74 -16.55
C ASP A 620 17.78 -15.57 -16.30
N TYR A 621 17.80 -16.45 -15.29
CA TYR A 621 18.89 -17.41 -15.05
C TYR A 621 18.75 -18.74 -15.81
N SER A 622 17.58 -19.04 -16.38
CA SER A 622 17.29 -20.28 -17.13
C SER A 622 17.42 -20.13 -18.65
N GLN A 623 17.49 -18.88 -19.14
CA GLN A 623 17.88 -18.51 -20.50
C GLN A 623 19.39 -18.38 -20.57
#